data_AF-I0R790-F1
#
_entry.id   AF-I0R790-F1
#
_cell.length_a   1.000
_cell.length_b   1.000
_cell.length_c   1.000
_cell.angle_alpha   90.00
_cell.angle_beta   90.00
_cell.angle_gamma   90.00
#
_symmetry.space_group_name_H-M   'P 1'
#
loop_
_entity.id
_entity.type
_entity.pdbx_description
1 polymer ?
#
loop_
_entity_poly.entity_id
_entity_poly.type
_entity_poly.pdbx_seq_one_letter_code
_entity_poly.pdbx_strand_id
1 'polypeptide(L)' 'MRIKIKEVMKFSGPRIMLYHPIMCIKHVLTSLSAKFKKYGGL' A
#
# COMPACT_ATOMS: atom_id res chain seq x y z
N MET A 1 12.06 7.50 8.48
CA MET A 1 10.74 6.85 8.72
C MET A 1 10.24 6.01 7.53
N ARG A 2 10.24 6.54 6.28
CA ARG A 2 9.77 5.81 5.07
C ARG A 2 10.50 4.48 4.80
N ILE A 3 11.79 4.39 5.15
CA ILE A 3 12.61 3.18 4.98
C ILE A 3 12.06 2.04 5.86
N LYS A 4 11.78 2.35 7.13
CA LYS A 4 11.15 1.43 8.09
C LYS A 4 9.79 0.91 7.60
N ILE A 5 8.97 1.78 7.00
CA ILE A 5 7.68 1.39 6.42
C ILE A 5 7.88 0.41 5.25
N LYS A 6 8.87 0.66 4.37
CA LYS A 6 9.20 -0.27 3.27
C LYS A 6 9.67 -1.62 3.79
N GLU A 7 10.49 -1.66 4.83
CA GLU A 7 10.93 -2.92 5.45
C GLU A 7 9.77 -3.69 6.05
N VAL A 8 8.92 -3.02 6.84
CA VAL A 8 7.72 -3.65 7.41
C VAL A 8 6.78 -4.15 6.31
N MET A 9 6.57 -3.38 5.25
CA MET A 9 5.73 -3.78 4.12
C MET A 9 6.33 -4.94 3.31
N LYS A 10 7.65 -5.02 3.16
CA LYS A 10 8.35 -6.12 2.47
C LYS A 10 8.04 -7.47 3.13
N PHE A 11 7.97 -7.51 4.46
CA PHE A 11 7.71 -8.75 5.20
C PHE A 11 6.22 -8.98 5.50
N SER A 12 5.47 -7.91 5.83
CA SER A 12 4.07 -8.03 6.24
C SER A 12 3.10 -8.05 5.06
N GLY A 13 3.43 -7.37 3.97
CA GLY A 13 2.58 -7.27 2.78
C GLY A 13 2.26 -8.63 2.14
N PRO A 14 3.26 -9.50 1.88
CA PRO A 14 3.02 -10.82 1.31
C PRO A 14 2.12 -11.69 2.18
N ARG A 15 2.31 -11.62 3.51
CA ARG A 15 1.46 -12.36 4.47
C ARG A 15 0.02 -11.84 4.41
N ILE A 16 -0.19 -10.53 4.51
CA ILE A 16 -1.54 -9.95 4.50
C ILE A 16 -2.28 -10.26 3.20
N MET A 17 -1.58 -10.29 2.06
CA MET A 17 -2.16 -10.64 0.76
C MET A 17 -2.72 -12.06 0.71
N LEU A 18 -2.12 -13.01 1.44
CA LEU A 18 -2.57 -14.41 1.50
C LEU A 18 -3.78 -14.61 2.42
N TYR A 19 -3.93 -13.81 3.49
CA TYR A 19 -5.04 -13.96 4.45
C TYR A 19 -6.21 -13.02 4.18
N HIS A 20 -5.95 -11.78 3.76
CA HIS A 20 -6.95 -10.72 3.61
C HIS A 20 -6.83 -10.01 2.24
N PRO A 21 -7.08 -10.73 1.13
CA PRO A 21 -6.86 -10.21 -0.22
C PRO A 21 -7.68 -8.93 -0.49
N ILE A 22 -8.93 -8.88 0.00
CA ILE A 22 -9.84 -7.74 -0.18
C ILE A 22 -9.27 -6.46 0.46
N MET A 23 -8.72 -6.58 1.68
CA MET A 23 -8.10 -5.46 2.38
C MET A 23 -6.85 -4.97 1.64
N CYS A 24 -6.07 -5.90 1.08
CA CYS A 24 -4.88 -5.60 0.29
C CYS A 24 -5.23 -4.78 -0.97
N ILE A 25 -6.27 -5.18 -1.69
CA ILE A 25 -6.75 -4.45 -2.88
C ILE A 25 -7.16 -3.03 -2.51
N LYS A 26 -7.95 -2.86 -1.45
CA LYS A 26 -8.35 -1.53 -0.95
C LYS A 26 -7.15 -0.68 -0.53
N HIS A 27 -6.18 -1.28 0.17
CA HIS A 27 -4.95 -0.60 0.59
C HIS A 27 -4.12 -0.10 -0.60
N VAL A 28 -3.97 -0.92 -1.65
CA VAL A 28 -3.25 -0.55 -2.87
C VAL A 28 -3.98 0.57 -3.60
N LEU A 29 -5.30 0.47 -3.78
CA LEU A 29 -6.10 1.51 -4.41
C LEU A 29 -6.01 2.84 -3.67
N THR A 30 -6.18 2.85 -2.34
CA THR A 30 -6.02 4.06 -1.52
C THR A 30 -4.60 4.64 -1.63
N SER A 31 -3.57 3.80 -1.61
CA SER A 31 -2.18 4.23 -1.75
C SER A 31 -1.88 4.80 -3.14
N LEU A 32 -2.47 4.19 -4.18
CA LEU A 32 -2.34 4.64 -5.57
C LEU A 32 -3.07 5.97 -5.77
N SER A 33 -4.32 6.09 -5.31
CA SER A 33 -5.11 7.34 -5.36
C SER A 33 -4.45 8.47 -4.57
N ALA A 34 -3.88 8.19 -3.39
CA ALA A 34 -3.12 9.18 -2.62
C ALA A 34 -1.86 9.64 -3.36
N LYS A 35 -1.20 8.74 -4.09
CA LYS A 35 -0.06 9.07 -4.94
C LYS A 35 -0.49 9.84 -6.20
N PHE A 36 -1.60 9.48 -6.83
CA PHE A 36 -2.18 10.19 -7.97
C PHE A 36 -2.56 11.62 -7.59
N LYS A 37 -3.28 11.83 -6.48
CA LYS A 37 -3.64 13.16 -5.97
C LYS A 37 -2.41 14.03 -5.65
N LYS A 38 -1.27 13.40 -5.31
CA LYS A 38 -0.01 14.09 -5.00
C LYS A 38 0.79 14.52 -6.24
N TYR A 39 0.65 13.83 -7.38
CA TYR A 39 1.47 14.07 -8.58
C TYR A 39 0.67 14.50 -9.82
N GLY A 40 -0.66 14.46 -9.79
CA GLY A 40 -1.50 14.72 -10.95
C GLY A 40 -2.96 14.90 -10.57
N GLY A 41 -3.24 15.84 -9.69
CA GLY A 41 -4.54 16.51 -9.78
C GLY A 41 -4.51 17.41 -11.02
N LEU A 42 -5.50 17.22 -11.89
CA LEU A 42 -6.15 18.36 -12.56
C LEU A 42 -6.47 19.43 -11.52
#